data_AF-A0A2M7YDQ7-F1
#
_entry.id   AF-A0A2M7YDQ7-F1
#
_cell.length_a   1.000
_cell.length_b   1.000
_cell.length_c   1.000
_cell.angle_alpha   90.00
_cell.angle_beta   90.00
_cell.angle_gamma   90.00
#
_symmetry.space_group_name_H-M   'P 1'
#
loop_
_entity.id
_entity.type
_entity.pdbx_description
1 polymer ?
#
loop_
_entity_poly.entity_id
_entity_poly.type
_entity_poly.pdbx_seq_one_letter_code
_entity_poly.pdbx_strand_id
1 'polypeptide(L)'
;GVSVSTVEHVMAALAGCGVDNALIDIDGPEIPIMDGSAQVFVDAIQTAGLSFTDTPRRALRILSPVMVERGDARAELHPADAFAMDFSIAFDDAAIGRQRHAMTLGADGFARDLADCRTFTRLAEIEQLRAHGLALGGSLDNAVVVDGARVLNPGGLRRPDEFVRHKMLDAVGDLALAGAPIIGRYVGVKAGHALTNTLLRALFARPDAWRWEPAAPRIDMPVHAARRYAAQRIAAE
;
A
#
# COMPACT_ATOMS: atom_id res chain seq x y z
N GLY A 1 13.25 -15.18 16.29
CA GLY A 1 14.20 -15.12 15.16
C GLY A 1 14.53 -13.66 14.89
N VAL A 2 15.37 -13.39 13.88
CA VAL A 2 15.60 -12.02 13.37
C VAL A 2 14.34 -11.54 12.63
N SER A 3 14.01 -10.25 12.71
CA SER A 3 12.83 -9.65 12.08
C SER A 3 13.17 -8.28 11.48
N VAL A 4 12.40 -7.89 10.47
CA VAL A 4 12.38 -6.53 9.90
C VAL A 4 10.96 -5.99 10.03
N SER A 5 10.83 -4.74 10.47
CA SER A 5 9.53 -4.08 10.70
C SER A 5 9.21 -3.04 9.62
N THR A 6 7.93 -2.67 9.50
CA THR A 6 7.45 -1.54 8.70
C THR A 6 7.70 -1.71 7.19
N VAL A 7 7.56 -2.93 6.67
CA VAL A 7 7.88 -3.26 5.28
C VAL A 7 6.80 -2.82 4.28
N GLU A 8 5.59 -2.54 4.75
CA GLU A 8 4.40 -2.35 3.92
C GLU A 8 4.55 -1.23 2.89
N HIS A 9 5.11 -0.05 3.24
CA HIS A 9 5.22 1.06 2.30
C HIS A 9 6.26 0.82 1.21
N VAL A 10 7.41 0.24 1.56
CA VAL A 10 8.44 -0.11 0.56
C VAL A 10 7.95 -1.24 -0.34
N MET A 11 7.27 -2.24 0.21
CA MET A 11 6.65 -3.31 -0.59
C MET A 11 5.56 -2.76 -1.52
N ALA A 12 4.76 -1.80 -1.06
CA ALA A 12 3.77 -1.14 -1.89
C ALA A 12 4.43 -0.36 -3.03
N ALA A 13 5.51 0.38 -2.76
CA ALA A 13 6.28 1.09 -3.77
C ALA A 13 6.89 0.15 -4.82
N LEU A 14 7.50 -0.97 -4.39
CA LEU A 14 8.05 -1.98 -5.29
C LEU A 14 6.97 -2.57 -6.20
N ALA A 15 5.84 -3.00 -5.62
CA ALA A 15 4.72 -3.56 -6.38
C ALA A 15 4.11 -2.54 -7.35
N GLY A 16 3.88 -1.31 -6.90
CA GLY A 16 3.37 -0.21 -7.71
C GLY A 16 4.29 0.12 -8.89
N CYS A 17 5.58 0.28 -8.62
CA CYS A 17 6.60 0.55 -9.64
C CYS A 17 6.92 -0.67 -10.53
N GLY A 18 6.48 -1.86 -10.17
CA GLY A 18 6.69 -3.08 -10.97
C GLY A 18 8.07 -3.69 -10.83
N VAL A 19 8.68 -3.51 -9.66
CA VAL A 19 9.93 -4.16 -9.32
C VAL A 19 9.61 -5.59 -8.90
N ASP A 20 10.09 -6.55 -9.68
CA ASP A 20 9.94 -7.98 -9.36
C ASP A 20 11.09 -8.51 -8.50
N ASN A 21 12.29 -7.96 -8.69
CA ASN A 21 13.51 -8.38 -8.00
C ASN A 21 14.25 -7.16 -7.47
N ALA A 22 14.55 -7.16 -6.18
CA ALA A 22 15.36 -6.14 -5.52
C ALA A 22 16.10 -6.73 -4.31
N LEU A 23 17.28 -6.18 -4.02
CA LEU A 23 17.95 -6.34 -2.74
C LEU A 23 17.71 -5.06 -1.94
N ILE A 24 17.21 -5.19 -0.71
CA ILE A 24 16.95 -4.07 0.19
C ILE A 24 17.86 -4.25 1.40
N ASP A 25 18.89 -3.41 1.48
CA ASP A 25 19.80 -3.37 2.62
C ASP A 25 19.40 -2.26 3.58
N ILE A 26 19.31 -2.59 4.87
CA ILE A 26 19.03 -1.65 5.96
C ILE A 26 20.02 -1.88 7.10
N ASP A 27 20.42 -0.79 7.75
CA ASP A 27 21.28 -0.81 8.94
C ASP A 27 20.45 -0.50 10.20
N GLY A 28 19.39 -1.30 10.40
CA GLY A 28 18.41 -1.13 11.46
C GLY A 28 17.33 -2.22 11.45
N PRO A 29 16.51 -2.31 12.50
CA PRO A 29 15.47 -3.34 12.61
C PRO A 29 14.17 -3.01 11.84
N GLU A 30 14.09 -1.83 11.22
CA GLU A 30 12.90 -1.33 10.54
C GLU A 30 13.24 -0.55 9.27
N ILE A 31 12.32 -0.57 8.31
CA ILE A 31 12.39 0.33 7.14
C ILE A 31 12.10 1.76 7.61
N PRO A 32 12.86 2.77 7.16
CA PRO A 32 12.58 4.16 7.48
C PRO A 32 11.16 4.59 7.06
N ILE A 33 10.43 5.25 7.96
CA ILE A 33 9.03 5.65 7.71
C ILE A 33 8.89 6.76 6.66
N MET A 34 9.98 7.47 6.36
CA MET A 34 10.04 8.63 5.47
C MET A 34 9.01 9.70 5.86
N ASP A 35 8.12 10.10 4.95
CA ASP A 35 7.03 11.04 5.20
C ASP A 35 5.72 10.36 5.63
N GLY A 36 5.77 9.05 5.93
CA GLY A 36 4.61 8.24 6.26
C GLY A 36 3.89 7.64 5.05
N SER A 37 4.32 7.94 3.83
CA SER A 37 3.74 7.42 2.59
C SER A 37 4.74 6.55 1.83
N ALA A 38 4.37 6.08 0.63
CA ALA A 38 5.27 5.36 -0.27
C ALA A 38 5.98 6.30 -1.27
N GLN A 39 5.64 7.59 -1.31
CA GLN A 39 6.08 8.51 -2.37
C GLN A 39 7.59 8.61 -2.47
N VAL A 40 8.29 8.70 -1.34
CA VAL A 40 9.75 8.84 -1.34
C VAL A 40 10.43 7.59 -1.93
N PHE A 41 9.87 6.40 -1.68
CA PHE A 41 10.36 5.16 -2.30
C PHE A 41 10.03 5.11 -3.79
N VAL A 42 8.84 5.54 -4.19
CA VAL A 42 8.44 5.64 -5.61
C VAL A 42 9.39 6.56 -6.37
N ASP A 43 9.69 7.75 -5.82
CA ASP A 43 10.60 8.72 -6.44
C ASP A 43 12.02 8.15 -6.58
N ALA A 44 12.51 7.45 -5.55
CA ALA A 44 13.81 6.78 -5.59
C ALA A 44 13.87 5.68 -6.67
N ILE A 45 12.84 4.84 -6.78
CA ILE A 45 12.75 3.79 -7.80
C ILE A 45 12.68 4.40 -9.21
N GLN A 46 11.86 5.44 -9.40
CA GLN A 46 11.74 6.11 -10.71
C GLN A 46 13.04 6.80 -11.12
N THR A 47 13.76 7.37 -10.15
CA THR A 47 15.07 8.00 -10.38
C THR A 47 16.13 6.96 -10.76
N ALA A 48 16.15 5.81 -10.08
CA ALA A 48 17.05 4.70 -10.40
C ALA A 48 16.73 4.03 -11.74
N GLY A 49 15.44 3.98 -12.10
CA GLY A 49 14.94 3.28 -13.27
C GLY A 49 14.85 1.76 -13.08
N LEU A 50 14.25 1.08 -14.06
CA LEU A 50 14.13 -0.38 -14.07
C LEU A 50 15.10 -1.00 -15.07
N SER A 51 15.65 -2.15 -14.69
CA SER A 51 16.38 -3.03 -15.61
C SER A 51 15.52 -4.25 -15.91
N PHE A 52 15.42 -4.61 -17.19
CA PHE A 52 14.60 -5.73 -17.64
C PHE A 52 15.46 -6.97 -17.84
N THR A 53 14.85 -8.13 -17.61
CA THR A 53 15.48 -9.44 -17.87
C THR A 53 14.62 -10.20 -18.87
N ASP A 54 15.23 -11.12 -19.61
CA ASP A 54 14.52 -11.96 -20.59
C ASP A 54 13.60 -13.00 -19.95
N THR A 55 13.61 -13.11 -18.61
CA THR A 55 12.75 -14.06 -17.89
C THR A 55 11.31 -13.56 -17.91
N PRO A 56 10.35 -14.35 -18.42
CA PRO A 56 8.95 -13.94 -18.45
C PRO A 56 8.41 -13.68 -17.04
N ARG A 57 7.85 -12.49 -16.84
CA ARG A 57 7.14 -12.12 -15.62
C ARG A 57 5.89 -12.98 -15.45
N ARG A 58 5.61 -13.41 -14.23
CA ARG A 58 4.41 -14.19 -13.88
C ARG A 58 3.53 -13.45 -12.88
N ALA A 59 2.24 -13.73 -12.90
CA ALA A 59 1.25 -13.23 -11.97
C ALA A 59 0.42 -14.37 -11.36
N LEU A 60 -0.16 -14.10 -10.19
CA LEU A 60 -1.09 -14.95 -9.48
C LEU A 60 -2.53 -14.60 -9.90
N ARG A 61 -3.14 -15.43 -10.75
CA ARG A 61 -4.55 -15.27 -11.13
C ARG A 61 -5.46 -15.91 -10.10
N ILE A 62 -6.42 -15.15 -9.59
CA ILE A 62 -7.47 -15.67 -8.73
C ILE A 62 -8.55 -16.35 -9.59
N LEU A 63 -8.87 -17.60 -9.26
CA LEU A 63 -9.80 -18.47 -9.98
C LEU A 63 -11.13 -18.66 -9.24
N SER A 64 -11.13 -18.56 -7.92
CA SER A 64 -12.34 -18.61 -7.11
C SER A 64 -12.25 -17.71 -5.88
N PRO A 65 -13.37 -17.26 -5.31
CA PRO A 65 -13.34 -16.42 -4.12
C PRO A 65 -12.64 -17.09 -2.93
N VAL A 66 -11.84 -16.30 -2.22
CA VAL A 66 -11.23 -16.63 -0.92
C VAL A 66 -11.55 -15.49 0.04
N MET A 67 -12.02 -15.83 1.24
CA MET A 67 -12.48 -14.86 2.24
C MET A 67 -12.00 -15.28 3.62
N VAL A 68 -11.62 -14.30 4.44
CA VAL A 68 -11.34 -14.46 5.86
C VAL A 68 -12.01 -13.34 6.65
N GLU A 69 -12.46 -13.64 7.86
CA GLU A 69 -13.18 -12.72 8.74
C GLU A 69 -12.59 -12.76 10.16
N ARG A 70 -12.60 -11.61 10.84
CA ARG A 70 -12.27 -11.51 12.27
C ARG A 70 -13.11 -10.41 12.90
N GLY A 71 -14.11 -10.81 13.70
CA GLY A 71 -15.06 -9.85 14.27
C GLY A 71 -15.88 -9.19 13.16
N ASP A 72 -15.83 -7.87 13.07
CA ASP A 72 -16.48 -7.09 12.01
C ASP A 72 -15.56 -6.71 10.84
N ALA A 73 -14.32 -7.21 10.84
CA ALA A 73 -13.37 -7.03 9.77
C ALA A 73 -13.37 -8.22 8.80
N ARG A 74 -13.22 -7.95 7.51
CA ARG A 74 -13.21 -8.94 6.43
C ARG A 74 -12.19 -8.58 5.35
N ALA A 75 -11.53 -9.60 4.80
CA ALA A 75 -10.65 -9.47 3.64
C ALA A 75 -10.97 -10.57 2.63
N GLU A 76 -11.05 -10.22 1.34
CA GLU A 76 -11.48 -11.12 0.28
C GLU A 76 -10.63 -10.95 -0.98
N LEU A 77 -10.44 -12.04 -1.72
CA LEU A 77 -9.95 -12.05 -3.09
C LEU A 77 -10.98 -12.70 -4.01
N HIS A 78 -11.30 -12.05 -5.11
CA HIS A 78 -12.25 -12.52 -6.12
C HIS A 78 -11.59 -12.61 -7.50
N PRO A 79 -12.06 -13.50 -8.38
CA PRO A 79 -11.67 -13.47 -9.79
C PRO A 79 -12.00 -12.11 -10.43
N ALA A 80 -11.04 -11.54 -11.16
CA ALA A 80 -11.21 -10.33 -11.96
C ALA A 80 -10.13 -10.30 -13.06
N ASP A 81 -10.33 -9.49 -14.09
CA ASP A 81 -9.42 -9.43 -15.26
C ASP A 81 -8.21 -8.51 -15.07
N ALA A 82 -8.21 -7.72 -14.00
CA ALA A 82 -7.12 -6.85 -13.61
C ALA A 82 -7.04 -6.80 -12.08
N PHE A 83 -5.95 -6.23 -11.56
CA PHE A 83 -5.87 -5.94 -10.14
C PHE A 83 -6.81 -4.79 -9.78
N ALA A 84 -7.83 -5.08 -8.98
CA ALA A 84 -8.78 -4.09 -8.49
C ALA A 84 -8.89 -4.16 -6.97
N MET A 85 -9.26 -3.05 -6.36
CA MET A 85 -9.40 -2.94 -4.91
C MET A 85 -10.70 -2.22 -4.58
N ASP A 86 -11.34 -2.66 -3.49
CA ASP A 86 -12.49 -2.01 -2.86
C ASP A 86 -12.27 -2.06 -1.35
N PHE A 87 -12.00 -0.90 -0.76
CA PHE A 87 -11.63 -0.81 0.65
C PHE A 87 -12.58 0.10 1.39
N SER A 88 -13.00 -0.33 2.58
CA SER A 88 -13.80 0.46 3.48
C SER A 88 -13.21 0.49 4.89
N ILE A 89 -13.23 1.67 5.50
CA ILE A 89 -12.82 1.91 6.87
C ILE A 89 -13.96 2.51 7.67
N ALA A 90 -13.93 2.31 8.98
CA ALA A 90 -14.87 2.92 9.91
C ALA A 90 -14.14 3.21 11.23
N PHE A 91 -13.95 4.49 11.51
CA PHE A 91 -13.35 5.01 12.74
C PHE A 91 -14.33 5.93 13.46
N ASP A 92 -14.24 5.97 14.80
CA ASP A 92 -15.11 6.79 15.64
C ASP A 92 -14.77 8.29 15.54
N ASP A 93 -13.49 8.61 15.30
CA ASP A 93 -13.01 9.96 15.08
C ASP A 93 -13.64 10.57 13.82
N ALA A 94 -14.43 11.64 14.01
CA ALA A 94 -15.21 12.27 12.95
C ALA A 94 -14.38 12.79 11.77
N ALA A 95 -13.09 13.12 11.97
CA ALA A 95 -12.19 13.52 10.89
C ALA A 95 -11.89 12.38 9.91
N ILE A 96 -11.93 11.12 10.38
CA ILE A 96 -11.73 9.92 9.53
C ILE A 96 -13.10 9.38 9.13
N GLY A 97 -13.94 9.06 10.11
CA GLY A 97 -15.29 8.56 9.94
C GLY A 97 -15.36 7.25 9.15
N ARG A 98 -16.43 7.13 8.35
CA ARG A 98 -16.66 5.99 7.45
C ARG A 98 -16.30 6.39 6.03
N GLN A 99 -15.37 5.66 5.42
CA GLN A 99 -14.92 5.94 4.06
C GLN A 99 -14.91 4.64 3.26
N ARG A 100 -15.15 4.75 1.95
CA ARG A 100 -14.98 3.66 1.00
C ARG A 100 -14.34 4.20 -0.26
N HIS A 101 -13.36 3.48 -0.77
CA HIS A 101 -12.74 3.78 -2.05
C HIS A 101 -12.58 2.50 -2.86
N ALA A 102 -12.89 2.58 -4.16
CA ALA A 102 -12.75 1.46 -5.09
C ALA A 102 -12.04 1.94 -6.37
N MET A 103 -11.06 1.17 -6.82
CA MET A 103 -10.29 1.49 -8.02
C MET A 103 -9.72 0.24 -8.68
N THR A 104 -9.46 0.32 -9.98
CA THR A 104 -8.60 -0.63 -10.69
C THR A 104 -7.19 -0.06 -10.73
N LEU A 105 -6.20 -0.82 -10.27
CA LEU A 105 -4.81 -0.41 -10.23
C LEU A 105 -4.12 -0.75 -11.56
N GLY A 106 -4.05 0.25 -12.44
CA GLY A 106 -3.15 0.25 -13.59
C GLY A 106 -1.73 0.69 -13.22
N ALA A 107 -0.79 0.64 -14.18
CA ALA A 107 0.62 0.99 -13.98
C ALA A 107 0.82 2.38 -13.36
N ASP A 108 0.04 3.39 -13.78
CA ASP A 108 0.11 4.76 -13.23
C ASP A 108 -0.79 4.99 -12.01
N GLY A 109 -1.74 4.09 -11.76
CA GLY A 109 -2.75 4.26 -10.72
C GLY A 109 -2.15 4.35 -9.33
N PHE A 110 -1.16 3.51 -9.03
CA PHE A 110 -0.53 3.51 -7.71
C PHE A 110 0.19 4.83 -7.41
N ALA A 111 1.09 5.26 -8.29
CA ALA A 111 1.91 6.45 -8.09
C ALA A 111 1.07 7.74 -7.96
N ARG A 112 0.00 7.86 -8.74
CA ARG A 112 -0.87 9.04 -8.72
C ARG A 112 -1.87 9.03 -7.57
N ASP A 113 -2.48 7.87 -7.32
CA ASP A 113 -3.71 7.80 -6.53
C ASP A 113 -3.48 7.32 -5.08
N LEU A 114 -2.37 6.64 -4.80
CA LEU A 114 -2.08 6.03 -3.49
C LEU A 114 -0.73 6.43 -2.90
N ALA A 115 0.33 6.59 -3.71
CA ALA A 115 1.71 6.64 -3.21
C ALA A 115 1.98 7.76 -2.20
N ASP A 116 1.32 8.91 -2.32
CA ASP A 116 1.47 10.06 -1.42
C ASP A 116 0.53 10.03 -0.20
N CYS A 117 -0.28 8.98 -0.02
CA CYS A 117 -1.22 8.89 1.10
C CYS A 117 -0.49 8.46 2.37
N ARG A 118 -0.38 9.37 3.34
CA ARG A 118 0.40 9.15 4.56
C ARG A 118 -0.33 8.27 5.56
N THR A 119 0.47 7.58 6.37
CA THR A 119 -0.01 6.88 7.56
C THR A 119 -0.63 7.83 8.54
N PHE A 120 -1.44 7.30 9.44
CA PHE A 120 -2.19 8.11 10.37
C PHE A 120 -2.34 7.43 11.73
N THR A 121 -2.46 8.26 12.75
CA THR A 121 -2.66 7.82 14.13
C THR A 121 -3.58 8.77 14.87
N ARG A 122 -4.26 8.25 15.90
CA ARG A 122 -5.11 9.06 16.76
C ARG A 122 -4.29 9.61 17.91
N LEU A 123 -4.46 10.89 18.24
CA LEU A 123 -3.73 11.55 19.31
C LEU A 123 -3.84 10.78 20.64
N ALA A 124 -5.04 10.28 20.95
CA ALA A 124 -5.32 9.50 22.15
C ALA A 124 -4.54 8.17 22.23
N GLU A 125 -4.06 7.63 21.10
CA GLU A 125 -3.29 6.38 21.06
C GLU A 125 -1.78 6.59 21.16
N ILE A 126 -1.28 7.81 20.92
CA ILE A 126 0.17 8.08 20.82
C ILE A 126 0.90 7.74 22.12
N GLU A 127 0.37 8.16 23.27
CA GLU A 127 1.00 7.88 24.57
C GLU A 127 1.09 6.37 24.83
N GLN A 128 0.00 5.65 24.56
CA GLN A 128 -0.05 4.20 24.72
C GLN A 128 0.93 3.50 23.75
N LEU A 129 0.99 3.90 22.48
CA LEU A 129 1.93 3.35 21.50
C LEU A 129 3.37 3.53 21.98
N ARG A 130 3.73 4.74 22.42
CA ARG A 130 5.07 5.05 22.93
C ARG A 130 5.42 4.25 24.19
N ALA A 131 4.46 4.06 25.09
CA ALA A 131 4.65 3.23 26.28
C ALA A 131 4.95 1.75 25.94
N HIS A 132 4.52 1.28 24.77
CA HIS A 132 4.83 -0.07 24.25
C HIS A 132 6.04 -0.08 23.29
N GLY A 133 6.81 1.00 23.22
CA GLY A 133 7.98 1.12 22.35
C GLY A 133 7.64 1.30 20.87
N LEU A 134 6.39 1.65 20.53
CA LEU A 134 5.92 1.88 19.16
C LEU A 134 5.83 3.39 18.87
N ALA A 135 5.88 3.77 17.59
CA ALA A 135 5.75 5.15 17.13
C ALA A 135 6.72 6.15 17.80
N LEU A 136 7.90 5.67 18.24
CA LEU A 136 8.91 6.50 18.92
C LEU A 136 9.51 7.57 18.00
N GLY A 137 9.65 7.27 16.70
CA GLY A 137 10.06 8.24 15.67
C GLY A 137 8.91 9.04 15.05
N GLY A 138 7.67 8.90 15.56
CA GLY A 138 6.49 9.53 14.98
C GLY A 138 6.44 11.05 15.23
N SER A 139 6.20 11.82 14.17
CA SER A 139 5.98 13.26 14.17
C SER A 139 4.88 13.65 13.17
N LEU A 140 4.50 14.94 13.13
CA LEU A 140 3.58 15.46 12.10
C LEU A 140 4.18 15.45 10.70
N ASP A 141 5.50 15.25 10.57
CA ASP A 141 6.20 15.17 9.29
C ASP A 141 6.04 13.80 8.62
N ASN A 142 5.76 12.77 9.43
CA ASN A 142 5.71 11.37 8.97
C ASN A 142 4.41 10.62 9.31
N ALA A 143 3.42 11.31 9.87
CA ALA A 143 2.09 10.77 10.08
C ALA A 143 1.02 11.87 10.12
N VAL A 144 -0.17 11.56 9.64
CA VAL A 144 -1.37 12.36 9.89
C VAL A 144 -1.87 12.08 11.30
N VAL A 145 -1.94 13.11 12.15
CA VAL A 145 -2.43 12.97 13.52
C VAL A 145 -3.84 13.54 13.63
N VAL A 146 -4.75 12.71 14.15
CA VAL A 146 -6.18 13.04 14.29
C VAL A 146 -6.55 13.18 15.77
N ASP A 147 -7.31 14.21 16.09
CA ASP A 147 -7.91 14.45 17.41
C ASP A 147 -9.42 14.67 17.24
N GLY A 148 -10.20 13.58 17.30
CA GLY A 148 -11.64 13.58 17.10
C GLY A 148 -12.04 14.12 15.72
N ALA A 149 -12.51 15.36 15.67
CA ALA A 149 -12.93 16.03 14.43
C ALA A 149 -11.81 16.83 13.75
N ARG A 150 -10.59 16.88 14.32
CA ARG A 150 -9.50 17.74 13.86
C ARG A 150 -8.36 16.92 13.28
N VAL A 151 -7.82 17.39 12.16
CA VAL A 151 -6.50 16.99 11.65
C VAL A 151 -5.48 18.00 12.16
N LEU A 152 -4.42 17.53 12.82
CA LEU A 152 -3.44 18.39 13.48
C LEU A 152 -2.32 18.87 12.56
N ASN A 153 -2.11 18.19 11.43
CA ASN A 153 -1.04 18.52 10.49
C ASN A 153 -1.27 19.91 9.86
N PRO A 154 -0.26 20.80 9.88
CA PRO A 154 -0.28 22.01 9.08
C PRO A 154 -0.48 21.66 7.59
N GLY A 155 -1.39 22.37 6.91
CA GLY A 155 -1.78 22.04 5.53
C GLY A 155 -2.81 20.91 5.39
N GLY A 156 -3.16 20.22 6.49
CA GLY A 156 -4.21 19.21 6.51
C GLY A 156 -3.88 17.93 5.73
N LEU A 157 -4.91 17.39 5.06
CA LEU A 157 -4.79 16.19 4.24
C LEU A 157 -4.30 16.54 2.84
N ARG A 158 -3.51 15.65 2.23
CA ARG A 158 -3.11 15.74 0.82
C ARG A 158 -4.30 15.53 -0.13
N ARG A 159 -5.33 14.83 0.35
CA ARG A 159 -6.60 14.58 -0.36
C ARG A 159 -7.73 14.24 0.64
N PRO A 160 -9.01 14.46 0.29
CA PRO A 160 -10.12 14.26 1.22
C PRO A 160 -10.26 12.82 1.77
N ASP A 161 -9.85 11.83 0.98
CA ASP A 161 -9.95 10.40 1.27
C ASP A 161 -8.56 9.77 1.56
N GLU A 162 -7.60 10.56 2.07
CA GLU A 162 -6.22 10.12 2.35
C GLU A 162 -6.17 8.87 3.26
N PHE A 163 -7.05 8.79 4.27
CA PHE A 163 -7.07 7.68 5.24
C PHE A 163 -7.42 6.32 4.61
N VAL A 164 -8.50 6.24 3.83
CA VAL A 164 -8.88 4.97 3.17
C VAL A 164 -7.89 4.59 2.08
N ARG A 165 -7.34 5.57 1.36
CA ARG A 165 -6.30 5.34 0.36
C ARG A 165 -4.99 4.88 0.97
N HIS A 166 -4.62 5.37 2.14
CA HIS A 166 -3.50 4.83 2.89
C HIS A 166 -3.73 3.37 3.27
N LYS A 167 -4.95 2.99 3.71
CA LYS A 167 -5.27 1.57 3.94
C LYS A 167 -5.27 0.71 2.67
N MET A 168 -5.51 1.31 1.51
CA MET A 168 -5.28 0.64 0.24
C MET A 168 -3.78 0.50 -0.07
N LEU A 169 -2.96 1.53 0.18
CA LEU A 169 -1.50 1.45 0.08
C LEU A 169 -0.95 0.32 0.95
N ASP A 170 -1.35 0.26 2.23
CA ASP A 170 -1.00 -0.82 3.17
C ASP A 170 -1.33 -2.19 2.56
N ALA A 171 -2.56 -2.36 2.06
CA ALA A 171 -3.00 -3.62 1.48
C ALA A 171 -2.25 -3.96 0.18
N VAL A 172 -1.84 -2.99 -0.64
CA VAL A 172 -0.95 -3.25 -1.79
C VAL A 172 0.38 -3.84 -1.31
N GLY A 173 0.98 -3.25 -0.27
CA GLY A 173 2.23 -3.74 0.33
C GLY A 173 2.10 -5.13 0.94
N ASP A 174 1.04 -5.36 1.71
CA ASP A 174 0.74 -6.67 2.32
C ASP A 174 0.54 -7.75 1.25
N LEU A 175 -0.22 -7.45 0.19
CA LEU A 175 -0.50 -8.39 -0.90
C LEU A 175 0.75 -8.68 -1.74
N ALA A 176 1.69 -7.74 -1.82
CA ALA A 176 2.97 -7.95 -2.51
C ALA A 176 3.82 -9.05 -1.86
N LEU A 177 3.60 -9.37 -0.57
CA LEU A 177 4.23 -10.50 0.11
C LEU A 177 3.82 -11.86 -0.47
N ALA A 178 2.83 -11.91 -1.37
CA ALA A 178 2.54 -13.08 -2.18
C ALA A 178 3.70 -13.45 -3.15
N GLY A 179 4.65 -12.53 -3.36
CA GLY A 179 5.86 -12.74 -4.18
C GLY A 179 5.62 -12.56 -5.68
N ALA A 180 4.43 -12.14 -6.09
CA ALA A 180 4.10 -11.82 -7.48
C ALA A 180 2.85 -10.92 -7.56
N PRO A 181 2.65 -10.21 -8.67
CA PRO A 181 1.43 -9.45 -8.92
C PRO A 181 0.19 -10.34 -8.88
N ILE A 182 -0.91 -9.83 -8.32
CA ILE A 182 -2.19 -10.53 -8.28
C ILE A 182 -3.09 -10.02 -9.41
N ILE A 183 -3.72 -10.94 -10.14
CA ILE A 183 -4.80 -10.65 -11.08
C ILE A 183 -6.10 -11.12 -10.43
N GLY A 184 -6.86 -10.16 -9.92
CA GLY A 184 -8.05 -10.39 -9.10
C GLY A 184 -8.50 -9.11 -8.41
N ARG A 185 -9.66 -9.17 -7.76
CA ARG A 185 -10.20 -8.06 -6.98
C ARG A 185 -10.03 -8.34 -5.50
N TYR A 186 -9.30 -7.46 -4.81
CA TYR A 186 -9.22 -7.43 -3.36
C TYR A 186 -10.38 -6.60 -2.78
N VAL A 187 -11.05 -7.11 -1.75
CA VAL A 187 -12.05 -6.37 -0.97
C VAL A 187 -11.64 -6.36 0.50
N GLY A 188 -11.46 -5.17 1.06
CA GLY A 188 -11.12 -4.97 2.47
C GLY A 188 -12.23 -4.21 3.20
N VAL A 189 -12.78 -4.80 4.26
CA VAL A 189 -13.73 -4.13 5.17
C VAL A 189 -13.10 -4.10 6.55
N LYS A 190 -12.67 -2.91 6.99
CA LYS A 190 -11.92 -2.72 8.24
C LYS A 190 -10.69 -3.64 8.36
N ALA A 191 -10.15 -4.07 7.22
CA ALA A 191 -9.00 -4.98 7.19
C ALA A 191 -7.72 -4.24 7.64
N GLY A 192 -6.80 -4.98 8.23
CA GLY A 192 -5.44 -4.52 8.52
C GLY A 192 -4.45 -5.65 8.27
N HIS A 193 -3.15 -5.39 8.44
CA HIS A 193 -2.05 -6.28 8.06
C HIS A 193 -2.24 -7.75 8.45
N ALA A 194 -2.65 -8.01 9.70
CA ALA A 194 -2.87 -9.37 10.18
C ALA A 194 -3.96 -10.13 9.38
N LEU A 195 -5.05 -9.45 9.02
CA LEU A 195 -6.15 -10.06 8.27
C LEU A 195 -5.77 -10.25 6.80
N THR A 196 -5.07 -9.28 6.19
CA THR A 196 -4.54 -9.41 4.83
C THR A 196 -3.53 -10.56 4.72
N ASN A 197 -2.64 -10.71 5.71
CA ASN A 197 -1.72 -11.86 5.76
C ASN A 197 -2.47 -13.19 5.92
N THR A 198 -3.50 -13.21 6.77
CA THR A 198 -4.35 -14.40 6.95
C THR A 198 -5.05 -14.79 5.64
N LEU A 199 -5.49 -13.80 4.86
CA LEU A 199 -6.07 -14.01 3.53
C LEU A 199 -5.07 -14.66 2.57
N LEU A 200 -3.83 -14.17 2.50
CA LEU A 200 -2.79 -14.77 1.66
C LEU A 200 -2.51 -16.22 2.07
N ARG A 201 -2.42 -16.51 3.37
CA ARG A 201 -2.27 -17.88 3.86
C ARG A 201 -3.44 -18.77 3.45
N ALA A 202 -4.67 -18.27 3.56
CA ALA A 202 -5.86 -18.99 3.13
C ALA A 202 -5.88 -19.23 1.61
N LEU A 203 -5.43 -18.26 0.81
CA LEU A 203 -5.27 -18.40 -0.64
C LEU A 203 -4.29 -19.53 -0.97
N PHE A 204 -3.09 -19.51 -0.37
CA PHE A 204 -2.06 -20.51 -0.65
C PHE A 204 -2.40 -21.90 -0.11
N ALA A 205 -3.26 -22.01 0.91
CA ALA A 205 -3.80 -23.28 1.37
C ALA A 205 -4.82 -23.90 0.39
N ARG A 206 -5.29 -23.13 -0.61
CA ARG A 206 -6.25 -23.54 -1.63
C ARG A 206 -5.64 -23.47 -3.03
N PRO A 207 -4.88 -24.51 -3.46
CA PRO A 207 -4.21 -24.50 -4.77
C PRO A 207 -5.18 -24.52 -5.96
N ASP A 208 -6.47 -24.82 -5.74
CA ASP A 208 -7.55 -24.71 -6.73
C ASP A 208 -8.04 -23.26 -6.93
N ALA A 209 -7.75 -22.37 -5.98
CA ALA A 209 -8.24 -21.00 -5.97
C ALA A 209 -7.39 -20.03 -6.78
N TRP A 210 -6.20 -20.45 -7.23
CA TRP A 210 -5.28 -19.61 -7.97
C TRP A 210 -4.40 -20.41 -8.93
N ARG A 211 -3.79 -19.71 -9.89
CA ARG A 211 -2.74 -20.29 -10.75
C ARG A 211 -1.71 -19.25 -11.14
N TRP A 212 -0.56 -19.72 -11.59
CA TRP A 212 0.40 -18.89 -12.32
C TRP A 212 -0.08 -18.63 -13.74
N GLU A 213 0.03 -17.40 -14.20
CA GLU A 213 -0.08 -17.05 -15.61
C GLU A 213 0.97 -16.00 -16.02
N PRO A 214 1.30 -15.89 -17.31
CA PRO A 214 2.15 -14.80 -17.79
C PRO A 214 1.55 -13.46 -17.37
N ALA A 215 2.35 -12.60 -16.75
CA ALA A 215 1.93 -11.24 -16.51
C ALA A 215 1.86 -10.51 -17.85
N ALA A 216 0.84 -9.66 -18.04
CA ALA A 216 0.80 -8.80 -19.21
C ALA A 216 2.10 -7.97 -19.28
N PRO A 217 2.71 -7.83 -20.47
CA PRO A 217 3.87 -6.96 -20.63
C PRO A 217 3.48 -5.56 -20.14
N ARG A 218 4.27 -4.98 -19.24
CA ARG A 218 4.10 -3.57 -18.91
C ARG A 218 4.42 -2.80 -20.19
N ILE A 219 3.43 -2.11 -20.75
CA ILE A 219 3.71 -1.08 -21.76
C ILE A 219 4.67 -0.12 -21.09
N ASP A 220 5.83 0.09 -21.71
CA ASP A 220 6.92 0.92 -21.20
C ASP A 220 6.35 2.15 -20.51
N MET A 221 6.64 2.30 -19.21
CA MET A 221 6.62 3.64 -18.63
C MET A 221 7.63 4.42 -19.46
N PRO A 222 7.23 5.45 -20.23
CA PRO A 222 8.22 6.32 -20.78
C PRO A 222 8.94 6.88 -19.57
N VAL A 223 10.24 6.61 -19.47
CA VAL A 223 11.21 7.18 -18.52
C VAL A 223 11.16 8.74 -18.53
N HIS A 224 10.31 9.33 -19.38
CA HIS A 224 10.07 10.75 -19.56
C HIS A 224 8.79 11.31 -18.88
N ALA A 225 7.88 10.50 -18.34
CA ALA A 225 6.70 11.02 -17.63
C ALA A 225 7.06 11.67 -16.28
N ALA A 226 8.09 11.16 -15.60
CA ALA A 226 8.58 11.69 -14.32
C ALA A 226 9.12 13.14 -14.43
N ARG A 227 9.71 13.51 -15.58
CA ARG A 227 10.18 14.88 -15.81
C ARG A 227 9.06 15.91 -15.96
N ARG A 228 7.86 15.52 -16.43
CA ARG A 228 6.74 16.45 -16.57
C ARG A 228 6.01 16.69 -15.26
N TYR A 229 5.92 15.69 -14.39
CA TYR A 229 5.25 15.85 -13.08
C TYR A 229 6.09 16.69 -12.10
N ALA A 230 7.41 16.46 -12.04
CA ALA A 230 8.33 17.27 -11.22
C ALA A 230 8.45 18.72 -11.73
N ALA A 231 8.48 18.93 -13.05
CA ALA A 231 8.53 20.27 -13.64
C ALA A 231 7.22 21.07 -13.44
N GLN A 232 6.07 20.40 -13.35
CA GLN A 232 4.78 21.05 -13.10
C GLN A 232 4.60 21.48 -11.63
N ARG A 233 5.28 20.85 -10.67
CA ARG A 233 5.30 21.32 -9.27
C ARG A 233 6.22 22.52 -9.06
N ILE A 234 7.39 22.54 -9.71
CA ILE A 234 8.35 23.66 -9.58
C ILE A 234 7.81 24.94 -10.27
N ALA A 235 6.94 24.80 -11.27
CA ALA A 235 6.32 25.94 -11.95
C ALA A 235 5.05 26.47 -11.25
N ALA A 236 4.62 25.85 -10.15
CA ALA A 236 3.41 26.21 -9.40
C ALA A 236 3.70 26.74 -7.97
N GLU A 237 4.98 26.94 -7.65
CA GLU A 237 5.50 27.70 -6.49
C GLU A 237 6.07 29.03 -6.97
#